data_AF-A0A432MFK5-F1
#
_entry.id   AF-A0A432MFK5-F1
#
_cell.length_a   1.000
_cell.length_b   1.000
_cell.length_c   1.000
_cell.angle_alpha   90.00
_cell.angle_beta   90.00
_cell.angle_gamma   90.00
#
_symmetry.space_group_name_H-M   'P 1'
#
loop_
_entity.id
_entity.type
_entity.pdbx_description
1 polymer ?
#
loop_
_entity_poly.entity_id
_entity_poly.type
_entity_poly.pdbx_seq_one_letter_code
_entity_poly.pdbx_strand_id
1 'polypeptide(L)'
;MASRTILRFVAVVASAALSLALRPSPALAGLPENGVAPQHGGTLAQTERHRFEVVFEPGGLRVYPVGDDLAPGAVAGLKGRAYVLLPGASQYSAPIELRPVATAPEGPPDALAAEADLAALPAEGTRVTLQVWKLPDPAETTAQFTLPLVIASPAPIIAVEATEEDRLAVFAQETCPVSGADLKAMGGPIRVTRGDSDRLYLCCRGCLPKVEEAPDRSFSAVLTASGATKADVEAVAAQGTCPISGESLDSMGGPIKLARAGRSVFVCCAGCIPAVKADVDTYLGADPGKAPEPVEHDEHDHGPNG
;
A
#
# COMPACT_ATOMS: atom_id res chain seq x y z
N MET A 1 33.88 -3.87 2.88
CA MET A 1 33.70 -2.61 3.64
C MET A 1 33.36 -1.53 2.64
N ALA A 2 32.06 -1.32 2.38
CA ALA A 2 31.58 -0.30 1.46
C ALA A 2 31.18 0.95 2.25
N SER A 3 31.81 2.08 1.93
CA SER A 3 31.61 3.38 2.58
C SER A 3 30.20 3.91 2.29
N ARG A 4 29.33 3.91 3.30
CA ARG A 4 28.03 4.61 3.26
C ARG A 4 28.27 6.11 3.42
N THR A 5 28.25 6.86 2.32
CA THR A 5 28.31 8.31 2.36
C THR A 5 26.93 8.86 2.76
N ILE A 6 26.75 9.11 4.06
CA ILE A 6 25.58 9.81 4.61
C ILE A 6 25.71 11.28 4.23
N LEU A 7 24.77 11.80 3.43
CA LEU A 7 24.75 13.20 3.02
C LEU A 7 24.27 14.06 4.20
N ARG A 8 25.21 14.65 4.93
CA ARG A 8 24.91 15.66 5.96
C ARG A 8 24.39 16.92 5.28
N PHE A 9 23.23 17.41 5.72
CA PHE A 9 22.73 18.74 5.36
C PHE A 9 23.70 19.80 5.89
N VAL A 10 24.70 20.14 5.10
CA VAL A 10 25.48 21.37 5.29
C VAL A 10 24.67 22.49 4.66
N ALA A 11 24.37 23.53 5.44
CA ALA A 11 23.77 24.76 4.94
C ALA A 11 24.73 25.44 3.95
N VAL A 12 24.68 25.04 2.68
CA VAL A 12 25.37 25.71 1.59
C VAL A 12 24.44 26.79 1.06
N VAL A 13 24.71 28.03 1.46
CA VAL A 13 24.11 29.22 0.83
C VAL A 13 24.78 29.39 -0.54
N ALA A 14 24.31 28.64 -1.54
CA ALA A 14 24.73 28.82 -2.93
C ALA A 14 23.67 29.63 -3.67
N SER A 15 23.95 30.92 -3.85
CA SER A 15 23.17 31.85 -4.65
C SER A 15 23.27 31.49 -6.14
N ALA A 16 22.30 30.72 -6.63
CA ALA A 16 21.92 30.70 -8.03
C ALA A 16 20.41 30.86 -8.10
N ALA A 17 19.97 32.11 -8.31
CA ALA A 17 18.56 32.47 -8.42
C ALA A 17 17.98 31.92 -9.72
N LEU A 18 17.51 30.67 -9.69
CA LEU A 18 16.45 30.23 -10.59
C LEU A 18 15.14 30.52 -9.87
N SER A 19 14.54 31.67 -10.18
CA SER A 19 13.20 32.04 -9.73
C SER A 19 12.19 31.09 -10.36
N LEU A 20 12.11 29.89 -9.81
CA LEU A 20 11.05 28.97 -10.11
C LEU A 20 9.83 29.51 -9.38
N ALA A 21 8.89 30.10 -10.11
CA ALA A 21 7.60 30.50 -9.58
C ALA A 21 6.81 29.23 -9.24
N LEU A 22 7.15 28.59 -8.11
CA LEU A 22 6.29 27.59 -7.47
C LEU A 22 5.07 28.36 -7.00
N ARG A 23 4.06 28.45 -7.87
CA ARG A 23 2.72 28.83 -7.43
C ARG A 23 2.26 27.72 -6.49
N PRO A 24 1.95 28.00 -5.22
CA PRO A 24 1.30 27.02 -4.39
C PRO A 24 -0.10 26.82 -4.97
N SER A 25 -0.29 25.76 -5.75
CA SER A 25 -1.65 25.20 -5.91
C SER A 25 -2.05 24.70 -4.53
N PRO A 26 -3.13 25.21 -3.92
CA PRO A 26 -3.61 24.68 -2.67
C PRO A 26 -4.06 23.26 -2.94
N ALA A 27 -3.28 22.28 -2.49
CA ALA A 27 -3.84 20.97 -2.25
C ALA A 27 -4.92 21.16 -1.19
N LEU A 28 -6.16 20.75 -1.50
CA LEU A 28 -7.09 20.47 -0.41
C LEU A 28 -6.46 19.32 0.37
N ALA A 29 -5.85 19.63 1.52
CA ALA A 29 -5.70 18.66 2.59
C ALA A 29 -7.12 18.38 3.13
N GLY A 30 -7.90 17.65 2.35
CA GLY A 30 -9.28 17.33 2.59
C GLY A 30 -9.39 15.96 3.26
N LEU A 31 -10.29 15.87 4.23
CA LEU A 31 -10.88 14.62 4.69
C LEU A 31 -11.34 13.78 3.48
N PRO A 32 -11.35 12.44 3.57
CA PRO A 32 -11.55 11.56 2.42
C PRO A 32 -12.95 11.75 1.81
N GLU A 33 -13.08 12.62 0.81
CA GLU A 33 -14.35 12.81 0.10
C GLU A 33 -14.62 11.70 -0.93
N ASN A 34 -13.73 10.71 -1.05
CA ASN A 34 -13.99 9.43 -1.74
C ASN A 34 -13.10 8.31 -1.16
N GLY A 35 -13.58 7.68 -0.07
CA GLY A 35 -13.51 6.24 0.25
C GLY A 35 -12.18 5.50 0.40
N VAL A 36 -11.03 6.01 -0.05
CA VAL A 36 -9.75 5.27 0.01
C VAL A 36 -8.92 5.82 1.16
N ALA A 37 -8.78 5.02 2.22
CA ALA A 37 -7.90 5.32 3.35
C ALA A 37 -6.41 5.21 2.93
N PRO A 38 -5.50 5.98 3.56
CA PRO A 38 -4.06 5.80 3.37
C PRO A 38 -3.64 4.37 3.72
N GLN A 39 -2.89 3.71 2.84
CA GLN A 39 -2.51 2.30 2.98
C GLN A 39 -1.19 2.13 3.74
N HIS A 40 -0.35 3.18 3.72
CA HIS A 40 1.00 3.19 4.26
C HIS A 40 1.11 4.11 5.49
N GLY A 41 -0.03 4.57 6.04
CA GLY A 41 -0.09 5.49 7.18
C GLY A 41 0.34 6.92 6.86
N GLY A 42 0.36 7.29 5.58
CA GLY A 42 0.74 8.60 5.10
C GLY A 42 -0.40 9.62 5.08
N THR A 43 -0.10 10.79 4.55
CA THR A 43 -1.08 11.85 4.25
C THR A 43 -1.51 11.75 2.79
N LEU A 44 -2.81 11.70 2.54
CA LEU A 44 -3.33 11.77 1.17
C LEU A 44 -3.28 13.21 0.65
N ALA A 45 -2.80 13.35 -0.58
CA ALA A 45 -2.81 14.57 -1.38
C ALA A 45 -3.54 14.30 -2.68
N GLN A 46 -4.28 15.30 -3.15
CA GLN A 46 -5.03 15.23 -4.40
C GLN A 46 -4.75 16.47 -5.24
N THR A 47 -4.59 16.25 -6.54
CA THR A 47 -4.58 17.29 -7.57
C THR A 47 -5.82 17.16 -8.46
N GLU A 48 -5.87 17.86 -9.59
CA GLU A 48 -7.05 17.86 -10.46
C GLU A 48 -7.40 16.47 -11.00
N ARG A 49 -6.37 15.66 -11.30
CA ARG A 49 -6.50 14.36 -11.95
C ARG A 49 -5.84 13.22 -11.19
N HIS A 50 -4.95 13.52 -10.25
CA HIS A 50 -4.13 12.51 -9.57
C HIS A 50 -4.29 12.52 -8.05
N ARG A 51 -4.02 11.38 -7.43
CA ARG A 51 -3.95 11.23 -5.97
C ARG A 51 -2.64 10.58 -5.57
N PHE A 52 -2.13 10.99 -4.43
CA PHE A 52 -0.88 10.49 -3.87
C PHE A 52 -1.04 10.27 -2.36
N GLU A 53 -0.48 9.20 -1.84
CA GLU A 53 -0.20 9.05 -0.41
C GLU A 53 1.26 9.40 -0.16
N VAL A 54 1.52 10.32 0.76
CA VAL A 54 2.87 10.73 1.14
C VAL A 54 3.19 10.27 2.55
N VAL A 55 4.24 9.48 2.68
CA VAL A 55 4.75 9.01 3.96
C VAL A 55 6.06 9.74 4.25
N PHE A 56 6.09 10.49 5.34
CA PHE A 56 7.32 11.06 5.88
C PHE A 56 7.82 10.17 7.02
N GLU A 57 9.03 9.63 6.88
CA GLU A 57 9.71 8.82 7.89
C GLU A 57 10.92 9.61 8.43
N PRO A 58 11.43 9.31 9.63
CA PRO A 58 12.64 9.96 10.16
C PRO A 58 13.83 9.96 9.18
N GLY A 59 13.97 8.88 8.39
CA GLY A 59 15.07 8.69 7.43
C GLY A 59 14.77 9.03 5.97
N GLY A 60 13.57 9.53 5.65
CA GLY A 60 13.25 9.91 4.28
C GLY A 60 11.77 10.15 4.01
N LEU A 61 11.43 10.26 2.73
CA LEU A 61 10.04 10.34 2.29
C LEU A 61 9.74 9.35 1.17
N ARG A 62 8.47 8.96 1.10
CA ARG A 62 7.90 8.13 0.03
C ARG A 62 6.62 8.75 -0.48
N VAL A 63 6.40 8.64 -1.78
CA VAL A 63 5.22 9.11 -2.49
C VAL A 63 4.66 7.94 -3.28
N TYR A 64 3.48 7.49 -2.88
CA TYR A 64 2.73 6.42 -3.52
C TYR A 64 1.63 7.04 -4.38
N PRO A 65 1.67 6.89 -5.70
CA PRO A 65 0.51 7.16 -6.54
C PRO A 65 -0.69 6.30 -6.09
N VAL A 66 -1.89 6.87 -6.06
CA VAL A 66 -3.11 6.19 -5.63
C VAL A 66 -4.14 6.27 -6.76
N GLY A 67 -4.50 5.12 -7.32
CA GLY A 67 -5.47 5.02 -8.43
C GLY A 67 -5.06 3.97 -9.46
N ASP A 68 -6.03 3.49 -10.25
CA ASP A 68 -5.82 2.42 -11.23
C ASP A 68 -5.03 2.86 -12.47
N ASP A 69 -5.00 4.16 -12.75
CA ASP A 69 -4.22 4.79 -13.83
C ASP A 69 -2.71 4.86 -13.53
N LEU A 70 -2.32 4.63 -12.28
CA LEU A 70 -0.94 4.67 -11.79
C LEU A 70 -0.50 3.32 -11.21
N ALA A 71 -0.85 2.23 -11.91
CA ALA A 71 -0.36 0.89 -11.60
C ALA A 71 1.17 0.86 -11.42
N PRO A 72 1.73 -0.03 -10.58
CA PRO A 72 3.16 -0.05 -10.25
C PRO A 72 4.10 0.12 -11.46
N GLY A 73 3.86 -0.58 -12.58
CA GLY A 73 4.67 -0.44 -13.80
C GLY A 73 4.80 1.00 -14.35
N ALA A 74 3.80 1.86 -14.15
CA ALA A 74 3.83 3.27 -14.57
C ALA A 74 4.77 4.12 -13.71
N VAL A 75 4.96 3.77 -12.43
CA VAL A 75 5.76 4.53 -11.46
C VAL A 75 7.24 4.55 -11.85
N ALA A 76 7.73 3.51 -12.51
CA ALA A 76 9.11 3.45 -13.02
C ALA A 76 9.45 4.60 -13.99
N GLY A 77 8.45 5.10 -14.73
CA GLY A 77 8.61 6.21 -15.68
C GLY A 77 8.50 7.60 -15.05
N LEU A 78 7.96 7.68 -13.83
CA LEU A 78 7.74 8.93 -13.12
C LEU A 78 9.06 9.52 -12.64
N LYS A 79 9.02 10.83 -12.46
CA LYS A 79 10.08 11.57 -11.79
C LYS A 79 9.45 12.44 -10.72
N GLY A 80 10.18 12.64 -9.62
CA GLY A 80 9.71 13.47 -8.55
C GLY A 80 10.83 14.23 -7.86
N ARG A 81 10.46 15.35 -7.25
CA ARG A 81 11.34 16.11 -6.36
C ARG A 81 10.54 16.72 -5.22
N ALA A 82 11.20 16.85 -4.08
CA ALA A 82 10.67 17.51 -2.91
C ALA A 82 11.47 18.77 -2.57
N TYR A 83 10.78 19.74 -1.99
CA TYR A 83 11.32 20.99 -1.49
C TYR A 83 10.84 21.20 -0.07
N VAL A 84 11.76 21.47 0.84
CA VAL A 84 11.43 21.74 2.24
C VAL A 84 11.45 23.25 2.48
N LEU A 85 10.40 23.77 3.10
CA LEU A 85 10.34 25.12 3.61
C LEU A 85 10.21 25.07 5.13
N LEU A 86 11.28 25.50 5.80
CA LEU A 86 11.32 25.57 7.26
C LEU A 86 10.44 26.72 7.79
N PRO A 87 9.93 26.61 9.03
CA PRO A 87 9.19 27.69 9.66
C PRO A 87 10.03 28.98 9.72
N GLY A 88 9.45 30.08 9.24
CA GLY A 88 10.12 31.39 9.18
C GLY A 88 11.13 31.57 8.05
N ALA A 89 11.41 30.53 7.25
CA ALA A 89 12.27 30.66 6.07
C ALA A 89 11.53 31.31 4.89
N SER A 90 12.24 32.12 4.11
CA SER A 90 11.73 32.73 2.87
C SER A 90 12.14 31.98 1.61
N GLN A 91 13.04 30.99 1.74
CA GLN A 91 13.57 30.17 0.65
C GLN A 91 13.39 28.69 0.96
N TYR A 92 13.12 27.92 -0.09
CA TYR A 92 13.10 26.46 -0.01
C TYR A 92 14.52 25.90 0.08
N SER A 93 14.62 24.65 0.56
CA SER A 93 15.84 23.85 0.47
C SER A 93 16.27 23.66 -0.99
N ALA A 94 17.50 23.16 -1.16
CA ALA A 94 17.87 22.50 -2.41
C ALA A 94 16.88 21.37 -2.73
N PRO A 95 16.63 21.07 -4.03
CA PRO A 95 15.72 20.00 -4.41
C PRO A 95 16.22 18.64 -3.92
N ILE A 96 15.32 17.86 -3.34
CA ILE A 96 15.54 16.46 -2.97
C ILE A 96 14.95 15.61 -4.10
N GLU A 97 15.80 14.98 -4.91
CA GLU A 97 15.38 14.14 -6.02
C GLU A 97 14.78 12.81 -5.51
N LEU A 98 13.57 12.49 -5.97
CA LEU A 98 12.89 11.23 -5.65
C LEU A 98 13.17 10.20 -6.75
N ARG A 99 13.45 8.96 -6.35
CA ARG A 99 13.73 7.85 -7.26
C ARG A 99 12.62 6.81 -7.18
N PRO A 100 12.23 6.19 -8.31
CA PRO A 100 11.36 5.02 -8.28
C PRO A 100 11.98 3.90 -7.43
N VAL A 101 11.19 3.35 -6.51
CA VAL A 101 11.56 2.22 -5.65
C VAL A 101 10.41 1.22 -5.62
N ALA A 102 10.75 -0.06 -5.46
CA ALA A 102 9.78 -1.13 -5.25
C ALA A 102 9.69 -1.46 -3.75
N THR A 103 8.48 -1.56 -3.21
CA THR A 103 8.26 -2.05 -1.85
C THR A 103 8.47 -3.58 -1.76
N ALA A 104 8.02 -4.32 -2.77
CA ALA A 104 8.21 -5.76 -2.88
C ALA A 104 9.62 -6.11 -3.40
N PRO A 105 10.26 -7.20 -2.90
CA PRO A 105 11.47 -7.72 -3.52
C PRO A 105 11.15 -8.18 -4.94
N GLU A 106 11.82 -7.60 -5.94
CA GLU A 106 11.70 -7.94 -7.38
C GLU A 106 10.39 -7.47 -8.06
N GLY A 107 9.57 -6.68 -7.36
CA GLY A 107 8.42 -6.01 -7.98
C GLY A 107 8.82 -4.81 -8.85
N PRO A 108 7.96 -4.37 -9.79
CA PRO A 108 8.13 -3.07 -10.41
C PRO A 108 8.12 -1.97 -9.34
N PRO A 109 8.81 -0.84 -9.55
CA PRO A 109 8.68 0.33 -8.67
C PRO A 109 7.22 0.68 -8.47
N ASP A 110 6.81 1.00 -7.25
CA ASP A 110 5.43 1.36 -6.88
C ASP A 110 5.38 2.65 -6.06
N ALA A 111 6.55 3.21 -5.73
CA ALA A 111 6.69 4.50 -5.07
C ALA A 111 7.84 5.32 -5.64
N LEU A 112 7.80 6.63 -5.40
CA LEU A 112 8.97 7.52 -5.48
C LEU A 112 9.50 7.78 -4.07
N ALA A 113 10.81 7.61 -3.86
CA ALA A 113 11.41 7.78 -2.53
C ALA A 113 12.70 8.59 -2.55
N ALA A 114 12.99 9.24 -1.42
CA ALA A 114 14.30 9.83 -1.15
C ALA A 114 14.72 9.57 0.29
N GLU A 115 15.99 9.21 0.47
CA GLU A 115 16.65 9.21 1.77
C GLU A 115 16.98 10.65 2.16
N ALA A 116 16.48 11.09 3.30
CA ALA A 116 16.72 12.42 3.85
C ALA A 116 16.53 12.37 5.37
N ASP A 117 17.43 12.98 6.13
CA ASP A 117 17.27 13.07 7.59
C ASP A 117 16.17 14.09 7.92
N LEU A 118 14.92 13.64 7.95
CA LEU A 118 13.75 14.45 8.29
C LEU A 118 13.57 14.56 9.80
N ALA A 119 14.18 13.65 10.58
CA ALA A 119 14.13 13.66 12.05
C ALA A 119 14.76 14.92 12.64
N ALA A 120 15.74 15.50 11.96
CA ALA A 120 16.40 16.75 12.35
C ALA A 120 15.55 18.01 12.08
N LEU A 121 14.44 17.90 11.35
CA LEU A 121 13.61 19.04 10.98
C LEU A 121 12.52 19.33 12.03
N PRO A 122 12.18 20.60 12.30
CA PRO A 122 11.03 20.91 13.14
C PRO A 122 9.75 20.48 12.42
N ALA A 123 9.01 19.50 12.94
CA ALA A 123 7.77 19.05 12.32
C ALA A 123 6.73 20.18 12.24
N GLU A 124 6.57 20.95 13.31
CA GLU A 124 5.64 22.07 13.36
C GLU A 124 6.08 23.22 12.44
N GLY A 125 5.18 23.63 11.55
CA GLY A 125 5.40 24.75 10.62
C GLY A 125 6.29 24.45 9.41
N THR A 126 6.95 23.29 9.35
CA THR A 126 7.66 22.85 8.14
C THR A 126 6.66 22.41 7.09
N ARG A 127 6.86 22.90 5.86
CA ARG A 127 6.08 22.51 4.68
C ARG A 127 6.96 21.79 3.67
N VAL A 128 6.43 20.74 3.06
CA VAL A 128 7.10 20.01 1.98
C VAL A 128 6.28 20.19 0.71
N THR A 129 6.89 20.78 -0.31
CA THR A 129 6.30 20.89 -1.64
C THR A 129 6.85 19.78 -2.53
N LEU A 130 5.95 18.99 -3.10
CA LEU A 130 6.26 17.89 -3.99
C LEU A 130 5.87 18.26 -5.41
N GLN A 131 6.70 17.84 -6.36
CA GLN A 131 6.40 17.87 -7.78
C GLN A 131 6.64 16.47 -8.36
N VAL A 132 5.65 15.93 -9.06
CA VAL A 132 5.71 14.65 -9.76
C VAL A 132 5.36 14.90 -11.22
N TRP A 133 6.16 14.40 -12.15
CA TRP A 133 5.94 14.63 -13.59
C TRP A 133 6.15 13.37 -14.42
N LYS A 134 5.73 13.46 -15.69
CA LYS A 134 5.49 12.33 -16.61
C LYS A 134 4.30 11.47 -16.20
N LEU A 135 3.31 12.11 -15.58
CA LEU A 135 2.05 11.46 -15.25
C LEU A 135 1.29 11.07 -16.53
N PRO A 136 0.52 9.96 -16.51
CA PRO A 136 -0.08 9.37 -17.70
C PRO A 136 -1.27 10.16 -18.24
N ASP A 137 -2.00 10.90 -17.40
CA ASP A 137 -3.13 11.72 -17.86
C ASP A 137 -2.60 12.94 -18.65
N PRO A 138 -2.93 13.08 -19.95
CA PRO A 138 -2.47 14.19 -20.76
C PRO A 138 -3.02 15.55 -20.30
N ALA A 139 -4.13 15.58 -19.56
CA ALA A 139 -4.69 16.80 -18.97
C ALA A 139 -3.88 17.29 -17.76
N GLU A 140 -3.16 16.41 -17.07
CA GLU A 140 -2.28 16.77 -15.95
C GLU A 140 -1.01 15.89 -15.96
N THR A 141 -0.02 16.28 -16.78
CA THR A 141 1.26 15.54 -16.90
C THR A 141 2.26 15.87 -15.78
N THR A 142 1.97 16.89 -14.97
CA THR A 142 2.75 17.31 -13.80
C THR A 142 1.83 17.70 -12.67
N ALA A 143 1.96 17.02 -11.53
CA ALA A 143 1.28 17.33 -10.29
C ALA A 143 2.22 18.12 -9.37
N GLN A 144 1.70 19.15 -8.70
CA GLN A 144 2.40 19.88 -7.65
C GLN A 144 1.47 20.12 -6.48
N PHE A 145 1.93 19.78 -5.28
CA PHE A 145 1.17 19.95 -4.06
C PHE A 145 2.08 20.21 -2.86
N THR A 146 1.54 20.77 -1.79
CA THR A 146 2.28 21.08 -0.57
C THR A 146 1.56 20.49 0.63
N LEU A 147 2.32 19.85 1.51
CA LEU A 147 1.82 19.22 2.73
C LEU A 147 2.61 19.72 3.94
N PRO A 148 2.02 19.75 5.14
CA PRO A 148 2.79 19.88 6.37
C PRO A 148 3.69 18.65 6.55
N LEU A 149 4.87 18.83 7.15
CA LEU A 149 5.72 17.72 7.55
C LEU A 149 5.08 17.04 8.78
N VAL A 150 4.35 15.96 8.53
CA VAL A 150 3.84 15.08 9.59
C VAL A 150 4.60 13.77 9.47
N ILE A 151 5.59 13.56 10.35
CA ILE A 151 6.32 12.29 10.42
C ILE A 151 5.29 11.22 10.79
N ALA A 152 5.08 10.28 9.88
CA ALA A 152 4.24 9.13 10.12
C ALA A 152 4.89 8.32 11.24
N SER A 153 4.21 8.24 12.38
CA SER A 153 4.52 7.19 13.36
C SER A 153 3.92 5.92 12.78
N PRO A 154 4.72 4.92 12.41
CA PRO A 154 4.17 3.67 11.91
C PRO A 154 3.21 3.14 12.97
N ALA A 155 2.01 2.73 12.54
CA ALA A 155 1.06 2.12 13.46
C ALA A 155 1.78 0.97 14.21
N PRO A 156 1.57 0.85 15.53
CA PRO A 156 2.31 -0.11 16.33
C PRO A 156 2.11 -1.52 15.76
N ILE A 157 3.20 -2.25 15.60
CA ILE A 157 3.16 -3.66 15.25
C ILE A 157 2.78 -4.42 16.50
N ILE A 158 1.64 -5.08 16.48
CA ILE A 158 1.13 -5.85 17.61
C ILE A 158 1.18 -7.33 17.23
N ALA A 159 1.86 -8.13 18.03
CA ALA A 159 1.98 -9.57 17.83
C ALA A 159 1.30 -10.34 18.97
N VAL A 160 0.22 -11.04 18.64
CA VAL A 160 -0.56 -11.86 19.57
C VAL A 160 -0.76 -13.25 19.00
N GLU A 161 -1.19 -14.19 19.84
CA GLU A 161 -1.57 -15.51 19.34
C GLU A 161 -2.83 -15.40 18.48
N ALA A 162 -2.83 -16.11 17.35
CA ALA A 162 -4.01 -16.15 16.49
C ALA A 162 -5.16 -16.82 17.23
N THR A 163 -6.36 -16.27 17.06
CA THR A 163 -7.58 -16.78 17.66
C THR A 163 -8.43 -17.52 16.64
N GLU A 164 -9.54 -18.08 17.10
CA GLU A 164 -10.53 -18.71 16.25
C GLU A 164 -11.05 -17.78 15.13
N GLU A 165 -11.15 -16.48 15.41
CA GLU A 165 -11.55 -15.45 14.45
C GLU A 165 -10.58 -15.34 13.27
N ASP A 166 -9.32 -15.75 13.46
CA ASP A 166 -8.29 -15.70 12.44
C ASP A 166 -8.28 -16.93 11.53
N ARG A 167 -9.09 -17.97 11.81
CA ARG A 167 -9.00 -19.25 11.10
C ARG A 167 -9.05 -19.09 9.58
N LEU A 168 -9.94 -18.23 9.09
CA LEU A 168 -10.10 -17.98 7.65
C LEU A 168 -8.84 -17.34 7.04
N ALA A 169 -8.29 -16.34 7.72
CA ALA A 169 -7.12 -15.61 7.26
C ALA A 169 -5.84 -16.48 7.34
N VAL A 170 -5.71 -17.28 8.41
CA VAL A 170 -4.65 -18.29 8.54
C VAL A 170 -4.74 -19.32 7.44
N PHE A 171 -5.95 -19.79 7.12
CA PHE A 171 -6.18 -20.74 6.03
C PHE A 171 -5.80 -20.15 4.67
N ALA A 172 -6.21 -18.91 4.38
CA ALA A 172 -5.87 -18.25 3.13
C ALA A 172 -4.36 -18.02 2.98
N GLN A 173 -3.70 -17.59 4.05
CA GLN A 173 -2.26 -17.33 4.01
C GLN A 173 -1.47 -18.65 3.91
N GLU A 174 -1.77 -19.64 4.76
CA GLU A 174 -1.18 -21.00 4.86
C GLU A 174 0.32 -21.05 5.18
N THR A 175 1.11 -20.22 4.50
CA THR A 175 2.56 -20.17 4.54
C THR A 175 3.04 -18.92 5.26
N CYS A 176 4.08 -19.06 6.07
CA CYS A 176 4.74 -17.94 6.73
C CYS A 176 5.50 -17.09 5.69
N PRO A 177 5.22 -15.78 5.56
CA PRO A 177 5.85 -14.92 4.56
C PRO A 177 7.34 -14.69 4.82
N VAL A 178 7.80 -14.97 6.03
CA VAL A 178 9.19 -14.75 6.45
C VAL A 178 10.05 -16.01 6.28
N SER A 179 9.53 -17.19 6.63
CA SER A 179 10.29 -18.44 6.62
C SER A 179 9.91 -19.39 5.50
N GLY A 180 8.76 -19.22 4.85
CA GLY A 180 8.21 -20.17 3.89
C GLY A 180 7.65 -21.46 4.51
N ALA A 181 7.66 -21.58 5.84
CA ALA A 181 7.12 -22.75 6.54
C ALA A 181 5.59 -22.70 6.66
N ASP A 182 4.96 -23.86 6.85
CA ASP A 182 3.54 -23.95 7.18
C ASP A 182 3.23 -23.24 8.51
N LEU A 183 2.16 -22.44 8.55
CA LEU A 183 1.79 -21.65 9.72
C LEU A 183 1.44 -22.49 10.95
N LYS A 184 1.02 -23.74 10.77
CA LYS A 184 0.57 -24.65 11.84
C LYS A 184 1.70 -25.56 12.34
N ALA A 185 2.87 -25.57 11.69
CA ALA A 185 3.97 -26.48 12.02
C ALA A 185 4.58 -26.28 13.43
N MET A 186 4.40 -25.11 14.05
CA MET A 186 5.15 -24.71 15.26
C MET A 186 4.27 -24.39 16.48
N GLY A 187 3.07 -24.97 16.58
CA GLY A 187 2.23 -24.90 17.78
C GLY A 187 1.18 -23.78 17.80
N GLY A 188 0.99 -23.07 16.68
CA GLY A 188 -0.07 -22.08 16.50
C GLY A 188 0.44 -20.79 15.85
N PRO A 189 -0.28 -20.20 14.87
CA PRO A 189 0.17 -18.98 14.22
C PRO A 189 0.15 -17.78 15.17
N ILE A 190 1.10 -16.86 14.98
CA ILE A 190 1.13 -15.55 15.63
C ILE A 190 0.51 -14.55 14.67
N ARG A 191 -0.59 -13.91 15.08
CA ARG A 191 -1.17 -12.77 14.36
C ARG A 191 -0.32 -11.54 14.61
N VAL A 192 0.12 -10.92 13.53
CA VAL A 192 0.86 -9.65 13.54
C VAL A 192 0.01 -8.61 12.82
N THR A 193 -0.34 -7.53 13.50
CA THR A 193 -1.16 -6.44 12.92
C THR A 193 -0.40 -5.13 12.89
N ARG A 194 -0.77 -4.26 11.94
CA ARG A 194 -0.32 -2.86 11.85
C ARG A 194 -1.53 -1.98 11.54
N GLY A 195 -2.05 -1.28 12.54
CA GLY A 195 -3.34 -0.59 12.40
C GLY A 195 -4.50 -1.59 12.22
N ASP A 196 -5.58 -1.16 11.57
CA ASP A 196 -6.85 -1.92 11.54
C ASP A 196 -6.93 -2.93 10.38
N SER A 197 -6.25 -2.64 9.27
CA SER A 197 -6.40 -3.37 8.01
C SER A 197 -5.26 -4.37 7.78
N ASP A 198 -4.02 -3.98 8.07
CA ASP A 198 -2.86 -4.83 7.84
C ASP A 198 -2.76 -5.93 8.89
N ARG A 199 -2.79 -7.16 8.40
CA ARG A 199 -2.55 -8.34 9.21
C ARG A 199 -1.79 -9.38 8.41
N LEU A 200 -0.87 -10.06 9.06
CA LEU A 200 -0.24 -11.27 8.57
C LEU A 200 -0.10 -12.27 9.72
N TYR A 201 0.19 -13.51 9.37
CA TYR A 201 0.40 -14.58 10.33
C TYR A 201 1.83 -15.12 10.21
N LEU A 202 2.47 -15.37 11.34
CA LEU A 202 3.78 -16.02 11.40
C LEU A 202 3.63 -17.41 11.99
N CYS A 203 4.43 -18.37 11.55
CA CYS A 203 4.43 -19.71 12.15
C CYS A 203 4.87 -19.69 13.63
N CYS A 204 5.68 -18.71 14.02
CA CYS A 204 6.13 -18.50 15.40
C CYS A 204 6.61 -17.06 15.63
N ARG A 205 6.81 -16.68 16.90
CA ARG A 205 7.31 -15.34 17.29
C ARG A 205 8.73 -15.04 16.79
N GLY A 206 9.52 -16.06 16.43
CA GLY A 206 10.90 -15.88 15.97
C GLY A 206 11.05 -15.11 14.65
N CYS A 207 9.98 -15.01 13.85
CA CYS A 207 9.98 -14.22 12.61
C CYS A 207 9.59 -12.75 12.81
N LEU A 208 9.11 -12.36 14.00
CA LEU A 208 8.63 -10.99 14.28
C LEU A 208 9.70 -9.91 14.03
N PRO A 209 10.97 -10.07 14.45
CA PRO A 209 11.98 -9.02 14.23
C PRO A 209 12.19 -8.67 12.75
N LYS A 210 12.02 -9.65 11.83
CA LYS A 210 12.13 -9.40 10.38
C LYS A 210 10.93 -8.61 9.83
N VAL A 211 9.75 -8.79 10.43
CA VAL A 211 8.57 -7.98 10.10
C VAL A 211 8.75 -6.55 10.60
N GLU A 212 9.28 -6.37 11.81
CA GLU A 212 9.57 -5.05 12.39
C GLU A 212 10.64 -4.29 11.59
N GLU A 213 11.64 -4.99 11.06
CA GLU A 213 12.70 -4.39 10.22
C GLU A 213 12.17 -3.91 8.86
N ALA A 214 11.19 -4.61 8.28
CA ALA A 214 10.64 -4.29 6.96
C ALA A 214 9.11 -4.56 6.89
N PRO A 215 8.30 -3.71 7.54
CA PRO A 215 6.86 -3.96 7.68
C PRO A 215 6.12 -3.85 6.36
N ASP A 216 6.37 -2.81 5.55
CA ASP A 216 5.70 -2.64 4.24
C ASP A 216 5.92 -3.85 3.33
N ARG A 217 7.16 -4.36 3.27
CA ARG A 217 7.49 -5.57 2.52
C ARG A 217 6.70 -6.78 3.03
N SER A 218 6.58 -6.92 4.34
CA SER A 218 5.94 -8.09 4.95
C SER A 218 4.42 -8.08 4.73
N PHE A 219 3.77 -6.93 4.91
CA PHE A 219 2.32 -6.80 4.75
C PHE A 219 1.88 -6.78 3.27
N SER A 220 2.64 -6.16 2.37
CA SER A 220 2.32 -6.14 0.92
C SER A 220 2.47 -7.50 0.23
N ALA A 221 3.29 -8.39 0.76
CA ALA A 221 3.52 -9.72 0.20
C ALA A 221 2.36 -10.69 0.45
N VAL A 222 1.49 -10.40 1.42
CA VAL A 222 0.50 -11.35 1.94
C VAL A 222 -0.87 -11.14 1.31
N LEU A 223 -1.47 -12.24 0.86
CA LEU A 223 -2.91 -12.28 0.57
C LEU A 223 -3.67 -12.42 1.90
N THR A 224 -4.46 -11.41 2.24
CA THR A 224 -5.32 -11.42 3.41
C THR A 224 -6.71 -11.94 3.05
N ALA A 225 -7.40 -12.57 3.99
CA ALA A 225 -8.80 -12.97 3.84
C ALA A 225 -9.61 -12.59 5.09
N SER A 226 -10.79 -12.02 4.87
CA SER A 226 -11.74 -11.68 5.93
C SER A 226 -13.17 -11.73 5.40
N GLY A 227 -14.16 -11.81 6.28
CA GLY A 227 -15.55 -11.53 5.87
C GLY A 227 -15.68 -10.10 5.36
N ALA A 228 -16.55 -9.88 4.39
CA ALA A 228 -16.91 -8.54 3.93
C ALA A 228 -17.56 -7.73 5.06
N THR A 229 -17.25 -6.44 5.10
CA THR A 229 -17.71 -5.51 6.11
C THR A 229 -18.71 -4.50 5.52
N LYS A 230 -19.26 -3.62 6.36
CA LYS A 230 -20.13 -2.53 5.87
C LYS A 230 -19.43 -1.60 4.87
N ALA A 231 -18.10 -1.46 4.98
CA ALA A 231 -17.33 -0.66 4.03
C ALA A 231 -17.24 -1.31 2.64
N ASP A 232 -17.54 -2.61 2.53
CA ASP A 232 -17.40 -3.37 1.30
C ASP A 232 -18.72 -3.50 0.52
N VAL A 233 -19.85 -2.98 1.05
CA VAL A 233 -21.20 -3.20 0.49
C VAL A 233 -21.30 -2.76 -0.98
N GLU A 234 -20.77 -1.58 -1.32
CA GLU A 234 -20.82 -1.08 -2.70
C GLU A 234 -19.97 -1.94 -3.65
N ALA A 235 -18.78 -2.35 -3.20
CA ALA A 235 -17.87 -3.18 -3.99
C ALA A 235 -18.41 -4.62 -4.18
N VAL A 236 -19.00 -5.20 -3.13
CA VAL A 236 -19.70 -6.49 -3.18
C VAL A 236 -20.87 -6.41 -4.16
N ALA A 237 -21.68 -5.35 -4.09
CA ALA A 237 -22.83 -5.18 -4.96
C ALA A 237 -22.41 -4.96 -6.42
N ALA A 238 -21.33 -4.22 -6.64
CA ALA A 238 -20.75 -4.02 -7.97
C ALA A 238 -20.25 -5.34 -8.58
N GLN A 239 -19.62 -6.19 -7.77
CA GLN A 239 -19.13 -7.49 -8.22
C GLN A 239 -20.28 -8.49 -8.46
N GLY A 240 -21.20 -8.62 -7.49
CA GLY A 240 -22.42 -9.44 -7.54
C GLY A 240 -22.20 -10.96 -7.53
N THR A 241 -21.24 -11.44 -8.31
CA THR A 241 -20.99 -12.86 -8.59
C THR A 241 -19.57 -13.24 -8.18
N CYS A 242 -19.40 -14.47 -7.69
CA CYS A 242 -18.11 -15.06 -7.40
C CYS A 242 -17.38 -15.40 -8.71
N PRO A 243 -16.15 -14.91 -8.94
CA PRO A 243 -15.42 -15.17 -10.18
C PRO A 243 -14.88 -16.60 -10.30
N ILE A 244 -14.97 -17.37 -9.22
CA ILE A 244 -14.54 -18.77 -9.20
C ILE A 244 -15.71 -19.68 -9.54
N SER A 245 -16.83 -19.57 -8.82
CA SER A 245 -17.97 -20.48 -9.02
C SER A 245 -19.04 -19.97 -10.00
N GLY A 246 -19.07 -18.67 -10.31
CA GLY A 246 -20.17 -18.05 -11.06
C GLY A 246 -21.47 -17.89 -10.26
N GLU A 247 -21.49 -18.23 -8.97
CA GLU A 247 -22.65 -18.05 -8.10
C GLU A 247 -22.73 -16.65 -7.49
N SER A 248 -23.89 -16.27 -6.94
CA SER A 248 -24.03 -15.04 -6.16
C SER A 248 -23.08 -15.01 -4.96
N LEU A 249 -22.47 -13.86 -4.66
CA LEU A 249 -21.58 -13.72 -3.49
C LEU A 249 -22.27 -14.01 -2.15
N ASP A 250 -23.59 -13.85 -2.09
CA ASP A 250 -24.38 -14.07 -0.89
C ASP A 250 -24.95 -15.50 -0.78
N SER A 251 -24.72 -16.39 -1.76
CA SER A 251 -25.33 -17.74 -1.76
C SER A 251 -24.80 -18.67 -0.67
N MET A 252 -23.57 -18.45 -0.19
CA MET A 252 -22.82 -19.43 0.62
C MET A 252 -22.42 -18.93 2.01
N GLY A 253 -23.18 -18.00 2.60
CA GLY A 253 -22.96 -17.50 3.97
C GLY A 253 -22.29 -16.13 4.06
N GLY A 254 -22.21 -15.42 2.94
CA GLY A 254 -21.77 -14.03 2.82
C GLY A 254 -20.38 -13.90 2.17
N PRO A 255 -20.08 -12.74 1.58
CA PRO A 255 -18.87 -12.57 0.76
C PRO A 255 -17.62 -12.59 1.63
N ILE A 256 -16.60 -13.31 1.16
CA ILE A 256 -15.25 -13.29 1.71
C ILE A 256 -14.40 -12.38 0.85
N LYS A 257 -13.82 -11.35 1.47
CA LYS A 257 -12.86 -10.45 0.84
C LYS A 257 -11.48 -11.08 0.88
N LEU A 258 -10.85 -11.23 -0.28
CA LEU A 258 -9.42 -11.44 -0.41
C LEU A 258 -8.76 -10.14 -0.84
N ALA A 259 -7.69 -9.72 -0.17
CA ALA A 259 -7.02 -8.46 -0.47
C ALA A 259 -5.50 -8.55 -0.37
N ARG A 260 -4.81 -7.85 -1.27
CA ARG A 260 -3.34 -7.70 -1.27
C ARG A 260 -2.95 -6.39 -1.93
N ALA A 261 -2.11 -5.60 -1.26
CA ALA A 261 -1.58 -4.34 -1.77
C ALA A 261 -2.67 -3.41 -2.34
N GLY A 262 -3.73 -3.18 -1.55
CA GLY A 262 -4.84 -2.28 -1.93
C GLY A 262 -5.84 -2.85 -2.94
N ARG A 263 -5.53 -3.97 -3.59
CA ARG A 263 -6.43 -4.67 -4.51
C ARG A 263 -7.27 -5.68 -3.73
N SER A 264 -8.51 -5.90 -4.15
CA SER A 264 -9.38 -6.91 -3.53
C SER A 264 -10.35 -7.57 -4.50
N VAL A 265 -10.71 -8.81 -4.19
CA VAL A 265 -11.77 -9.59 -4.85
C VAL A 265 -12.64 -10.24 -3.80
N PHE A 266 -13.92 -10.44 -4.10
CA PHE A 266 -14.85 -11.15 -3.23
C PHE A 266 -15.13 -12.56 -3.76
N VAL A 267 -15.22 -13.54 -2.86
CA VAL A 267 -15.64 -14.90 -3.19
C VAL A 267 -16.79 -15.33 -2.29
N CYS A 268 -17.63 -16.25 -2.75
CA CYS A 268 -18.81 -16.66 -1.99
C CYS A 268 -18.47 -17.56 -0.78
N CYS A 269 -17.35 -18.28 -0.82
CA CYS A 269 -16.99 -19.23 0.24
C CYS A 269 -15.49 -19.49 0.36
N ALA A 270 -15.09 -20.12 1.46
CA ALA A 270 -13.68 -20.44 1.73
C ALA A 270 -13.09 -21.44 0.71
N GLY A 271 -13.94 -22.25 0.06
CA GLY A 271 -13.52 -23.18 -1.00
C GLY A 271 -13.00 -22.49 -2.26
N CYS A 272 -13.33 -21.21 -2.48
CA CYS A 272 -12.86 -20.43 -3.62
C CYS A 272 -11.48 -19.77 -3.39
N ILE A 273 -11.00 -19.73 -2.15
CA ILE A 273 -9.74 -19.09 -1.77
C ILE A 273 -8.52 -19.72 -2.47
N PRO A 274 -8.38 -21.06 -2.56
CA PRO A 274 -7.23 -21.66 -3.22
C PRO A 274 -7.09 -21.27 -4.69
N ALA A 275 -8.21 -21.09 -5.42
CA ALA A 275 -8.19 -20.65 -6.81
C ALA A 275 -7.65 -19.22 -6.94
N VAL A 276 -8.11 -18.29 -6.10
CA VAL A 276 -7.58 -16.91 -6.05
C VAL A 276 -6.10 -16.90 -5.67
N LYS A 277 -5.68 -17.75 -4.74
CA LYS A 277 -4.27 -17.85 -4.32
C LYS A 277 -3.36 -18.39 -5.42
N ALA A 278 -3.85 -19.29 -6.28
CA ALA A 278 -3.09 -19.84 -7.38
C ALA A 278 -2.79 -18.79 -8.47
N ASP A 279 -3.67 -17.80 -8.62
CA ASP A 279 -3.50 -16.72 -9.59
C ASP A 279 -3.94 -15.35 -9.03
N VAL A 280 -3.21 -14.93 -8.00
CA VAL A 280 -3.47 -13.68 -7.24
C VAL A 280 -3.58 -12.49 -8.18
N ASP A 281 -2.66 -12.35 -9.14
CA ASP A 281 -2.59 -11.17 -9.97
C ASP A 281 -3.74 -11.10 -11.00
N THR A 282 -4.23 -12.23 -11.49
CA THR A 282 -5.41 -12.27 -12.36
C THR A 282 -6.67 -11.87 -11.62
N TYR A 283 -6.90 -12.42 -10.42
CA TYR A 283 -8.14 -12.19 -9.69
C TYR A 283 -8.19 -10.86 -8.95
N LEU A 284 -7.04 -10.28 -8.61
CA LEU A 284 -6.97 -8.97 -7.94
C LEU A 284 -6.85 -7.80 -8.94
N GLY A 285 -7.26 -7.97 -10.20
CA GLY A 285 -7.10 -6.97 -11.28
C GLY A 285 -8.35 -6.13 -11.60
N ALA A 286 -8.18 -4.80 -11.47
CA ALA A 286 -8.99 -3.64 -11.91
C ALA A 286 -10.45 -3.50 -11.39
N ASP A 287 -10.65 -2.47 -10.56
CA ASP A 287 -11.87 -2.08 -9.83
C ASP A 287 -12.31 -3.07 -8.72
N PRO A 288 -12.54 -2.60 -7.47
CA PRO A 288 -13.26 -3.36 -6.46
C PRO A 288 -14.72 -3.54 -6.92
N GLY A 289 -14.96 -4.51 -7.81
CA GLY A 289 -16.25 -4.69 -8.48
C GLY A 289 -16.20 -5.34 -9.86
N LYS A 290 -15.03 -5.47 -10.51
CA LYS A 290 -14.95 -6.08 -11.85
C LYS A 290 -13.97 -7.25 -11.87
N ALA A 291 -14.38 -8.36 -11.27
CA ALA A 291 -13.62 -9.59 -11.36
C ALA A 291 -13.54 -10.07 -12.84
N PRO A 292 -12.47 -10.79 -13.24
CA PRO A 292 -12.40 -11.43 -14.55
C PRO A 292 -13.60 -12.37 -14.76
N GLU A 293 -14.02 -12.54 -16.02
CA GLU A 293 -15.11 -13.47 -16.37
C GLU A 293 -14.84 -14.86 -15.77
N PRO A 294 -15.87 -15.59 -15.33
CA PRO A 294 -15.70 -16.89 -14.69
C PRO A 294 -14.81 -17.80 -15.52
N VAL A 295 -13.75 -18.31 -14.92
CA VAL A 295 -12.94 -19.35 -15.56
C VAL A 295 -13.79 -20.61 -15.56
N GLU A 296 -14.12 -21.15 -16.74
CA GLU A 296 -14.80 -22.45 -16.84
C GLU A 296 -13.93 -23.50 -16.15
N HIS A 297 -14.33 -23.91 -14.95
CA HIS A 297 -13.76 -25.05 -14.26
C HIS A 297 -14.50 -26.29 -14.75
N ASP A 298 -13.78 -27.20 -15.43
CA ASP A 298 -14.28 -28.53 -15.78
C ASP A 298 -14.87 -29.19 -14.52
N GLU A 299 -16.17 -29.50 -14.61
CA GLU A 299 -17.00 -30.16 -13.61
C GLU A 299 -16.21 -31.27 -12.88
N HIS A 300 -15.83 -31.01 -11.62
CA HIS A 300 -15.30 -32.05 -10.76
C HIS A 300 -16.48 -32.80 -10.15
N ASP A 301 -16.79 -33.93 -10.77
CA ASP A 301 -17.77 -34.93 -10.35
C ASP A 301 -17.56 -35.32 -8.88
N HIS A 302 -18.40 -34.79 -8.00
CA HIS A 302 -18.56 -35.31 -6.65
C HIS A 302 -19.40 -36.58 -6.71
N GLY A 303 -18.75 -37.68 -7.09
CA GLY A 303 -19.32 -39.01 -7.05
C GLY A 303 -19.91 -39.31 -5.66
N PRO A 304 -21.07 -39.98 -5.57
CA PRO A 304 -21.74 -40.22 -4.31
C PRO A 304 -20.93 -41.20 -3.46
N ASN A 305 -20.55 -40.78 -2.26
CA ASN A 305 -20.00 -41.67 -1.24
C ASN A 305 -21.02 -42.76 -0.89
N GLY A 306 -20.73 -43.99 -1.31
CA GLY A 306 -21.35 -45.23 -0.86
C GLY A 306 -20.44 -45.99 0.08
#